data_AF-A0A7J8ZTS7-F1
#
_entry.id   AF-A0A7J8ZTS7-F1
#
_cell.length_a   1.000
_cell.length_b   1.000
_cell.length_c   1.000
_cell.angle_alpha   90.00
_cell.angle_beta   90.00
_cell.angle_gamma   90.00
#
_symmetry.space_group_name_H-M   'P 1'
#
loop_
_entity.id
_entity.type
_entity.pdbx_description
1 polymer ?
#
loop_
_entity_poly.entity_id
_entity_poly.type
_entity_poly.pdbx_seq_one_letter_code
_entity_poly.pdbx_strand_id
1 'polypeptide(L)'
;MLENFLPRAMLKARHNLESRIKTWKNDWAIVYDILKGKDNSSFGWDEHRQMVVTEDAVWNSYISSHKEADQFRHNSFPYYDQLTSIYAKDRATRKNA
;
A
#
# COMPACT_ATOMS: atom_id res chain seq x y z
N MET A 1 -27.07 6.93 24.81
CA MET A 1 -27.50 5.73 24.05
C MET A 1 -27.69 6.10 22.58
N LEU A 2 -26.63 6.03 21.76
CA LEU A 2 -26.65 6.40 20.32
C LEU A 2 -26.50 5.19 19.39
N GLU A 3 -26.34 3.99 19.93
CA GLU A 3 -26.06 2.77 19.14
C GLU A 3 -27.31 2.19 18.44
N ASN A 4 -28.52 2.58 18.86
CA ASN A 4 -29.77 2.01 18.32
C ASN A 4 -30.31 2.75 17.07
N PHE A 5 -29.69 3.84 16.64
CA PHE A 5 -30.23 4.71 15.57
C PHE A 5 -29.62 4.48 14.19
N LEU A 6 -28.65 3.56 14.05
CA LEU A 6 -28.00 3.31 12.77
C LEU A 6 -28.62 2.09 12.09
N PRO A 7 -29.28 2.25 10.92
CA PRO A 7 -29.76 1.13 10.12
C PRO A 7 -28.62 0.15 9.84
N ARG A 8 -28.90 -1.15 9.88
CA ARG A 8 -27.92 -2.22 9.58
C ARG A 8 -27.16 -1.98 8.27
N ALA A 9 -27.82 -1.37 7.28
CA ALA A 9 -27.20 -0.96 6.02
C ALA A 9 -26.07 0.08 6.21
N MET A 10 -26.24 1.07 7.09
CA MET A 10 -25.19 2.05 7.40
C MET A 10 -24.03 1.42 8.18
N LEU A 11 -24.32 0.52 9.12
CA LEU A 11 -23.26 -0.22 9.84
C LEU A 11 -22.43 -1.08 8.87
N LYS A 12 -23.08 -1.78 7.93
CA LYS A 12 -22.42 -2.57 6.89
C LYS A 12 -21.58 -1.70 5.95
N ALA A 13 -22.10 -0.54 5.54
CA ALA A 13 -21.36 0.42 4.72
C ALA A 13 -20.09 0.92 5.43
N ARG A 14 -20.19 1.22 6.73
CA ARG A 14 -19.04 1.61 7.56
C ARG A 14 -17.98 0.52 7.65
N HIS A 15 -18.36 -0.70 7.99
CA HIS A 15 -17.40 -1.82 8.06
C HIS A 15 -16.74 -2.12 6.72
N ASN A 16 -17.49 -2.04 5.62
CA ASN A 16 -16.94 -2.21 4.28
C ASN A 16 -15.91 -1.11 3.95
N LEU A 17 -16.18 0.14 4.35
CA LEU A 17 -15.25 1.25 4.16
C LEU A 17 -13.98 1.07 5.00
N GLU A 18 -14.11 0.74 6.28
CA GLU A 18 -12.98 0.48 7.18
C GLU A 18 -12.08 -0.64 6.66
N SER A 19 -12.69 -1.73 6.18
CA SER A 19 -11.98 -2.87 5.59
C SER A 19 -11.21 -2.45 4.34
N ARG A 20 -11.83 -1.66 3.45
CA ARG A 20 -11.17 -1.16 2.24
C ARG A 20 -10.01 -0.20 2.54
N ILE A 21 -10.19 0.72 3.48
CA ILE A 21 -9.12 1.64 3.91
C ILE A 21 -7.94 0.84 4.47
N LYS A 22 -8.22 -0.19 5.28
CA LYS A 22 -7.19 -1.08 5.81
C LYS A 22 -6.43 -1.80 4.69
N THR A 23 -7.13 -2.34 3.70
CA THR A 23 -6.53 -2.98 2.53
C THR A 23 -5.63 -2.00 1.78
N TRP A 24 -6.13 -0.81 1.42
CA TRP A 24 -5.33 0.20 0.71
C TRP A 24 -4.10 0.65 1.49
N LYS A 25 -4.20 0.77 2.82
CA LYS A 25 -3.05 1.10 3.66
C LYS A 25 -2.00 -0.02 3.68
N ASN A 26 -2.43 -1.27 3.71
CA ASN A 26 -1.53 -2.43 3.65
C ASN A 26 -0.83 -2.51 2.29
N ASP A 27 -1.60 -2.41 1.20
CA ASP A 27 -1.08 -2.43 -0.17
C ASP A 27 -0.09 -1.28 -0.40
N TRP A 28 -0.45 -0.06 0.04
CA TRP A 28 0.45 1.08 0.00
C TRP A 28 1.73 0.83 0.79
N ALA A 29 1.66 0.22 1.97
CA ALA A 29 2.84 -0.05 2.78
C ALA A 29 3.82 -1.00 2.05
N ILE A 30 3.29 -2.01 1.35
CA ILE A 30 4.11 -2.91 0.53
C ILE A 30 4.80 -2.13 -0.58
N VAL A 31 4.05 -1.37 -1.39
CA VAL A 31 4.64 -0.57 -2.49
C VAL A 31 5.64 0.47 -1.97
N TYR A 32 5.34 1.09 -0.82
CA TYR A 32 6.24 2.04 -0.17
C TYR A 32 7.54 1.38 0.28
N ASP A 33 7.47 0.19 0.89
CA ASP A 33 8.65 -0.55 1.31
C ASP A 33 9.48 -1.05 0.12
N ILE A 34 8.84 -1.43 -0.99
CA ILE A 34 9.54 -1.70 -2.25
C ILE A 34 10.32 -0.46 -2.70
N LEU A 35 9.68 0.72 -2.78
CA LEU A 35 10.30 1.92 -3.36
C LEU A 35 11.25 2.67 -2.41
N LYS A 36 11.10 2.51 -1.09
CA LYS A 36 11.89 3.23 -0.05
C LYS A 36 12.75 2.31 0.81
N GLY A 37 12.77 1.01 0.51
CA GLY A 37 13.62 0.03 1.18
C GLY A 37 15.10 0.36 0.99
N LYS A 38 15.91 0.12 2.04
CA LYS A 38 17.33 0.50 2.09
C LYS A 38 18.15 -0.11 0.94
N ASP A 39 17.81 -1.32 0.53
CA ASP A 39 18.54 -2.07 -0.50
C ASP A 39 17.75 -2.18 -1.83
N ASN A 40 16.68 -1.39 -1.98
CA ASN A 40 15.77 -1.47 -3.12
C ASN A 40 16.03 -0.38 -4.18
N SER A 41 17.26 0.11 -4.29
CA SER A 41 17.63 1.18 -5.24
C SER A 41 17.36 0.83 -6.72
N SER A 42 17.28 -0.47 -7.05
CA SER A 42 16.96 -0.95 -8.40
C SER A 42 15.47 -0.85 -8.74
N PHE A 43 14.61 -0.56 -7.77
CA PHE A 43 13.17 -0.36 -8.00
C PHE A 43 12.88 1.09 -8.33
N GLY A 44 12.23 1.31 -9.48
CA GLY A 44 11.70 2.59 -9.91
C GLY A 44 10.17 2.63 -9.81
N TRP A 45 9.63 3.84 -9.94
CA TRP A 45 8.21 4.09 -10.09
C TRP A 45 7.96 4.68 -11.48
N ASP A 46 7.09 4.04 -12.26
CA ASP A 46 6.62 4.57 -13.54
C ASP A 46 5.39 5.44 -13.29
N GLU A 47 5.57 6.76 -13.38
CA GLU A 47 4.51 7.74 -13.15
C GLU A 47 3.37 7.65 -14.17
N HIS A 48 3.63 7.19 -15.39
CA HIS A 48 2.60 7.11 -16.43
C HIS A 48 1.74 5.86 -16.25
N ARG A 49 2.38 4.73 -15.94
CA ARG A 49 1.69 3.45 -15.70
C ARG A 49 1.22 3.29 -14.27
N GLN A 50 1.66 4.17 -13.38
CA GLN A 50 1.42 4.15 -11.94
C GLN A 50 1.77 2.79 -11.35
N MET A 51 2.99 2.31 -11.61
CA MET A 51 3.43 0.99 -11.14
C MET A 51 4.91 0.91 -10.83
N VAL A 52 5.30 -0.10 -10.07
CA VAL A 52 6.71 -0.38 -9.77
C VAL A 52 7.38 -1.03 -10.99
N VAL A 53 8.56 -0.54 -11.35
CA VAL A 53 9.34 -1.02 -12.50
C VAL A 53 10.76 -1.38 -12.08
N THR A 54 11.23 -2.53 -12.53
CA THR A 54 12.62 -3.00 -12.40
C THR A 54 12.83 -4.21 -13.32
N GLU A 55 14.00 -4.82 -13.29
CA GLU A 55 14.32 -6.05 -14.01
C GLU A 55 13.63 -7.28 -13.39
N ASP A 56 13.26 -8.25 -14.24
CA ASP A 56 12.61 -9.49 -13.79
C ASP A 56 13.45 -10.27 -12.77
N ALA A 57 14.78 -10.24 -12.90
CA ALA A 57 15.69 -10.87 -11.95
C ALA A 57 15.59 -10.25 -10.55
N VAL A 58 15.48 -8.92 -10.47
CA VAL A 58 15.31 -8.17 -9.21
C VAL A 58 13.95 -8.49 -8.59
N TRP A 59 12.88 -8.51 -9.39
CA TRP A 59 11.55 -8.93 -8.93
C TRP A 59 11.56 -10.35 -8.36
N ASN A 60 12.12 -11.31 -9.10
CA ASN A 60 12.18 -12.71 -8.66
C ASN A 60 12.96 -12.87 -7.34
N SER A 61 14.07 -12.14 -7.19
CA SER A 61 14.83 -12.14 -5.94
C SER A 61 14.03 -11.52 -4.79
N TYR A 62 13.38 -10.38 -5.00
CA TYR A 62 12.60 -9.70 -3.96
C TYR A 62 11.38 -10.50 -3.51
N ILE A 63 10.62 -11.07 -4.45
CA ILE A 63 9.41 -11.86 -4.20
C ILE A 63 9.73 -13.16 -3.45
N SER A 64 10.96 -13.68 -3.58
CA SER A 64 11.37 -14.90 -2.85
C SER A 64 11.25 -14.75 -1.33
N SER A 65 11.46 -13.53 -0.81
CA SER A 65 11.32 -13.17 0.61
C SER A 65 10.08 -12.32 0.92
N HIS A 66 9.44 -11.70 -0.08
CA HIS A 66 8.27 -10.82 0.07
C HIS A 66 7.14 -11.25 -0.88
N LYS A 67 6.49 -12.38 -0.59
CA LYS A 67 5.49 -12.99 -1.48
C LYS A 67 4.29 -12.07 -1.74
N GLU A 68 3.92 -11.24 -0.77
CA GLU A 68 2.85 -10.25 -0.85
C GLU A 68 3.09 -9.16 -1.90
N ALA A 69 4.34 -8.99 -2.36
CA ALA A 69 4.73 -8.01 -3.36
C ALA A 69 4.46 -8.47 -4.80
N ASP A 70 4.27 -9.77 -5.04
CA ASP A 70 4.09 -10.34 -6.39
C ASP A 70 2.92 -9.69 -7.14
N GLN A 71 1.85 -9.37 -6.40
CA GLN A 71 0.69 -8.67 -6.97
C GLN A 71 1.02 -7.31 -7.57
N PHE A 72 2.15 -6.66 -7.23
CA PHE A 72 2.52 -5.34 -7.74
C PHE A 72 3.50 -5.39 -8.92
N ARG A 73 3.95 -6.60 -9.32
CA ARG A 73 4.90 -6.77 -10.42
C ARG A 73 4.37 -6.30 -11.76
N HIS A 74 3.09 -6.57 -12.02
CA HIS A 74 2.45 -6.29 -13.31
C HIS A 74 1.20 -5.41 -13.18
N ASN A 75 0.84 -5.01 -11.96
CA ASN A 75 -0.38 -4.25 -11.69
C ASN A 75 -0.07 -2.80 -11.35
N SER A 76 -0.90 -1.90 -11.88
CA SER A 76 -0.91 -0.50 -11.49
C SER A 76 -1.43 -0.32 -10.06
N PHE A 77 -0.85 0.63 -9.34
CA PHE A 77 -1.34 1.13 -8.06
C PHE A 77 -1.58 2.66 -8.11
N PRO A 78 -2.67 3.14 -8.75
CA PRO A 78 -2.90 4.56 -9.06
C PRO A 78 -3.07 5.50 -7.86
N TYR A 79 -3.12 4.96 -6.65
CA TYR A 79 -3.32 5.74 -5.42
C TYR A 79 -2.02 5.90 -4.62
N TYR A 80 -0.87 5.48 -5.17
CA TYR A 80 0.41 5.52 -4.46
C TYR A 80 0.73 6.91 -3.90
N ASP A 81 0.68 7.95 -4.74
CA ASP A 81 1.06 9.31 -4.34
C ASP A 81 0.11 9.89 -3.29
N GLN A 82 -1.20 9.67 -3.49
CA GLN A 82 -2.23 10.12 -2.56
C GLN A 82 -2.04 9.47 -1.19
N LEU A 83 -1.87 8.15 -1.15
CA LEU A 83 -1.64 7.42 0.10
C LEU A 83 -0.29 7.76 0.73
N THR A 84 0.74 8.04 -0.07
CA THR A 84 2.05 8.51 0.41
C THR A 84 1.94 9.87 1.08
N SER A 85 1.19 10.82 0.50
CA SER A 85 0.98 12.15 1.10
C SER A 85 0.26 12.08 2.46
N ILE A 86 -0.60 11.08 2.65
CA ILE A 86 -1.36 10.85 3.88
C ILE A 86 -0.51 10.13 4.93
N TYR A 87 0.11 8.99 4.57
CA TYR A 87 0.67 8.05 5.55
C TYR A 87 2.19 8.12 5.72
N ALA A 88 2.95 8.72 4.81
CA ALA A 88 4.41 8.71 4.89
C ALA A 88 4.93 9.46 6.13
N LYS A 89 4.27 10.56 6.51
CA LYS A 89 4.63 11.36 7.69
C LYS A 89 4.51 10.54 8.99
N ASP A 90 3.40 9.83 9.17
CA ASP A 90 3.15 9.00 10.36
C ASP A 90 4.16 7.85 10.47
N ARG A 91 4.56 7.28 9.33
CA ARG A 91 5.53 6.17 9.27
C ARG A 91 6.95 6.63 9.63
N ALA A 92 7.34 7.83 9.25
CA ALA A 92 8.64 8.41 9.60
C ALA A 92 8.75 8.67 11.11
N THR A 93 7.68 9.18 11.73
CA THR A 93 7.65 9.48 13.17
C THR A 93 7.78 8.21 14.03
N ARG A 94 7.21 7.08 13.60
CA ARG A 94 7.26 5.82 14.35
C ARG A 94 8.63 5.14 14.38
N LYS A 95 9.53 5.44 13.42
CA LYS A 95 10.90 4.89 13.40
C LYS A 95 11.86 5.59 14.37
N ASN A 96 11.46 6.71 14.97
CA ASN A 96 12.27 7.51 15.90
C ASN A 96 11.85 7.34 17.37
N ALA A 97 11.10 6.29 17.71
CA ALA A 97 10.65 5.97 19.07
C ALA A 97 11.14 4.58 19.49
#